data_AF-A0A0E0LGY3-F1
#
_entry.id   AF-A0A0E0LGY3-F1
#
_cell.length_a   1.000
_cell.length_b   1.000
_cell.length_c   1.000
_cell.angle_alpha   90.00
_cell.angle_beta   90.00
_cell.angle_gamma   90.00
#
_symmetry.space_group_name_H-M   'P 1'
#
loop_
_entity.id
_entity.type
_entity.pdbx_description
1 polymer ?
#
loop_
_entity_poly.entity_id
_entity_poly.type
_entity_poly.pdbx_seq_one_letter_code
_entity_poly.pdbx_strand_id
1 'polypeptide(L)'
;MAAAPFLGPDSPVHNTSQTAYVSPLALLGILVHAARESPAAAMGVLLGKEVDGFSVRVVDACPLPRCAGGGAFTQAIDRWRSPCSTKPTGVVGWYRSNPGFYGRPSNHDVVFHKVFEELNPRAILHYNTYGLL
;
A
#
# COMPACT_ATOMS: atom_id res chain seq x y z
N MET A 1 4.80 37.92 5.79
CA MET A 1 4.80 36.69 4.96
C MET A 1 6.23 36.16 5.01
N ALA A 2 6.50 35.16 5.85
CA ALA A 2 7.86 34.63 6.03
C ALA A 2 8.21 33.73 4.83
N ALA A 3 9.31 34.04 4.14
CA ALA A 3 9.83 33.20 3.08
C ALA A 3 10.22 31.82 3.65
N ALA A 4 9.83 30.74 2.97
CA ALA A 4 10.27 29.40 3.34
C ALA A 4 11.81 29.35 3.33
N PRO A 5 12.45 28.75 4.35
CA PRO A 5 13.89 28.69 4.42
C PRO A 5 14.43 27.91 3.22
N PHE A 6 15.39 28.52 2.50
CA PHE A 6 16.18 27.84 1.49
C PHE A 6 17.06 26.81 2.19
N LEU A 7 16.58 25.56 2.25
CA LEU A 7 17.40 24.41 2.59
C LEU A 7 18.40 24.28 1.42
N GLY A 8 19.71 24.24 1.71
CA GLY A 8 20.77 24.36 0.71
C GLY A 8 20.71 23.35 -0.46
N PRO A 9 21.71 23.37 -1.37
CA PRO A 9 21.73 22.52 -2.57
C PRO A 9 21.64 21.00 -2.28
N ASP A 10 21.97 20.57 -1.06
CA ASP A 10 21.90 19.18 -0.60
C ASP A 10 20.64 18.86 0.23
N SER A 11 19.63 19.73 0.19
CA SER A 11 18.37 19.48 0.88
C SER A 11 17.62 18.34 0.20
N PRO A 12 17.02 17.40 0.97
CA PRO A 12 16.28 16.29 0.40
C PRO A 12 15.10 16.83 -0.41
N VAL A 13 15.25 16.84 -1.73
CA VAL A 13 14.21 17.28 -2.65
C VAL A 13 13.17 16.17 -2.76
N HIS A 14 11.96 16.43 -2.26
CA HIS A 14 10.84 15.52 -2.44
C HIS A 14 10.45 15.49 -3.92
N ASN A 15 10.57 14.33 -4.57
CA ASN A 15 10.04 14.16 -5.91
C ASN A 15 8.54 13.81 -5.87
N THR A 16 7.73 14.54 -6.64
CA THR A 16 6.28 14.36 -6.75
C THR A 16 5.84 13.55 -7.98
N SER A 17 6.75 13.14 -8.87
CA SER A 17 6.42 12.40 -10.11
C SER A 17 6.40 10.87 -9.96
N GLN A 18 6.21 10.35 -8.75
CA GLN A 18 6.20 8.90 -8.53
C GLN A 18 5.03 8.22 -9.26
N THR A 19 5.31 7.11 -9.93
CA THR A 19 4.32 6.37 -10.71
C THR A 19 4.19 4.93 -10.22
N ALA A 20 2.96 4.47 -10.01
CA ALA A 20 2.67 3.09 -9.63
C ALA A 20 1.95 2.35 -10.76
N TYR A 21 2.59 1.32 -11.31
CA TYR A 21 1.99 0.44 -12.30
C TYR A 21 1.36 -0.76 -11.60
N VAL A 22 0.02 -0.86 -11.64
CA VAL A 22 -0.72 -1.97 -11.05
C VAL A 22 -1.07 -2.99 -12.11
N SER A 23 -0.69 -4.26 -11.89
CA SER A 23 -1.06 -5.33 -12.82
C SER A 23 -2.59 -5.53 -12.81
N PRO A 24 -3.20 -5.87 -13.95
CA PRO A 24 -4.64 -6.18 -14.00
C PRO A 24 -5.03 -7.33 -13.08
N LEU A 25 -4.15 -8.32 -12.88
CA LEU A 25 -4.38 -9.45 -11.99
C LEU A 25 -4.42 -9.03 -10.52
N ALA A 26 -3.48 -8.17 -10.10
CA ALA A 26 -3.50 -7.60 -8.76
C ALA A 26 -4.76 -6.76 -8.52
N LEU A 27 -5.13 -5.92 -9.49
CA LEU A 27 -6.36 -5.12 -9.41
C LEU A 27 -7.60 -6.01 -9.29
N LEU A 28 -7.74 -7.02 -10.15
CA LEU A 28 -8.88 -7.95 -10.09
C LEU A 28 -8.94 -8.69 -8.75
N GLY A 29 -7.79 -9.14 -8.21
CA GLY A 29 -7.71 -9.76 -6.89
C GLY A 29 -8.21 -8.84 -5.78
N ILE A 30 -7.85 -7.56 -5.83
CA ILE A 30 -8.32 -6.52 -4.91
C ILE A 30 -9.83 -6.30 -5.04
N LEU A 31 -10.36 -6.21 -6.27
CA LEU A 31 -11.79 -6.06 -6.58
C LEU A 31 -12.61 -7.23 -6.05
N VAL A 32 -12.19 -8.46 -6.34
CA VAL A 32 -12.88 -9.68 -5.88
C VAL A 32 -12.82 -9.82 -4.36
N HIS A 33 -11.67 -9.50 -3.73
CA HIS A 33 -11.57 -9.54 -2.27
C HIS A 33 -12.54 -8.53 -1.63
N ALA A 34 -12.54 -7.29 -2.10
CA ALA A 34 -13.39 -6.26 -1.53
C ALA A 34 -14.89 -6.54 -1.71
N ALA A 35 -15.29 -7.10 -2.86
CA ALA A 35 -16.67 -7.50 -3.09
C ALA A 35 -17.15 -8.57 -2.10
N ARG A 36 -16.27 -9.51 -1.70
CA ARG A 36 -16.59 -10.56 -0.73
C ARG A 36 -16.70 -10.04 0.71
N GLU A 37 -15.99 -8.96 1.02
CA GLU A 37 -15.92 -8.41 2.38
C GLU A 37 -17.01 -7.34 2.66
N SER A 38 -17.68 -6.86 1.61
CA SER A 38 -18.82 -5.94 1.73
C SER A 38 -19.88 -6.46 2.72
N PRO A 39 -20.35 -5.65 3.68
CA PRO A 39 -20.22 -4.19 3.77
C PRO A 39 -18.99 -3.69 4.54
N ALA A 40 -18.06 -4.55 4.97
CA ALA A 40 -16.88 -4.12 5.69
C ALA A 40 -15.69 -3.82 4.77
N ALA A 41 -14.71 -3.11 5.34
CA ALA A 41 -13.43 -2.83 4.70
C ALA A 41 -12.61 -4.12 4.53
N ALA A 42 -12.19 -4.40 3.30
CA ALA A 42 -11.16 -5.36 2.96
C ALA A 42 -9.78 -4.70 3.03
N MET A 43 -8.77 -5.49 3.34
CA MET A 43 -7.39 -5.01 3.39
C MET A 43 -6.41 -6.10 2.96
N GLY A 44 -5.23 -5.71 2.51
CA GLY A 44 -4.21 -6.67 2.10
C GLY A 44 -2.89 -6.02 1.71
N VAL A 45 -1.91 -6.84 1.37
CA VAL A 45 -0.54 -6.42 1.06
C VAL A 45 -0.33 -6.42 -0.46
N LEU A 46 0.39 -5.42 -0.98
CA LEU A 46 0.78 -5.30 -2.38
C LEU A 46 2.19 -5.86 -2.58
N LEU A 47 2.34 -6.77 -3.54
CA LEU A 47 3.60 -7.41 -3.88
C LEU A 47 4.11 -6.88 -5.21
N GLY A 48 5.39 -6.53 -5.25
CA GLY A 48 5.96 -5.89 -6.41
C GLY A 48 7.46 -5.66 -6.32
N LYS A 49 7.93 -4.75 -7.17
CA LYS A 49 9.31 -4.27 -7.16
C LYS A 49 9.39 -2.82 -7.62
N GLU A 50 10.42 -2.14 -7.13
CA GLU A 50 10.87 -0.87 -7.69
C GLU A 50 11.54 -1.09 -9.04
N VAL A 51 11.36 -0.16 -9.97
CA VAL A 51 11.86 -0.29 -11.35
C VAL A 51 13.04 0.65 -11.61
N ASP A 52 12.94 1.91 -11.22
CA ASP A 52 13.85 2.98 -11.70
C ASP A 52 13.94 4.19 -10.75
N GLY A 53 13.74 4.02 -9.44
CA GLY A 53 13.86 5.13 -8.47
C GLY A 53 12.64 6.05 -8.40
N PHE A 54 11.75 6.00 -9.39
CA PHE A 54 10.53 6.82 -9.44
C PHE A 54 9.27 6.00 -9.72
N SER A 55 9.43 4.79 -10.24
CA SER A 55 8.34 3.89 -10.57
C SER A 55 8.34 2.62 -9.72
N VAL A 56 7.15 2.21 -9.30
CA VAL A 56 6.92 0.92 -8.63
C VAL A 56 5.96 0.09 -9.47
N ARG A 57 6.25 -1.20 -9.62
CA ARG A 57 5.36 -2.14 -10.30
C ARG A 57 4.77 -3.12 -9.29
N VAL A 58 3.45 -3.06 -9.12
CA VAL A 58 2.67 -4.03 -8.34
C VAL A 58 2.33 -5.20 -9.26
N VAL A 59 2.81 -6.38 -8.90
CA VAL A 59 2.64 -7.61 -9.66
C VAL A 59 1.45 -8.41 -9.17
N ASP A 60 1.26 -8.48 -7.85
CA ASP A 60 0.27 -9.34 -7.18
C ASP A 60 -0.25 -8.66 -5.90
N ALA A 61 -1.38 -9.13 -5.37
CA ALA A 61 -1.98 -8.63 -4.14
C ALA A 61 -2.42 -9.80 -3.25
N CYS A 62 -2.07 -9.74 -1.96
CA CYS A 62 -2.40 -10.78 -1.01
C CYS A 62 -3.45 -10.27 -0.01
N PRO A 63 -4.65 -10.89 0.06
CA PRO A 63 -5.67 -10.51 1.02
C PRO A 63 -5.22 -10.82 2.46
N LEU A 64 -5.64 -9.97 3.40
CA LEU A 64 -5.50 -10.19 4.83
C LEU A 64 -6.87 -10.53 5.46
N PRO A 65 -6.91 -11.35 6.53
CA PRO A 65 -8.16 -11.67 7.22
C PRO A 65 -8.83 -10.44 7.84
N ARG A 66 -10.18 -10.40 7.88
CA ARG A 66 -10.99 -9.29 8.45
C ARG A 66 -10.57 -8.79 9.83
N CYS A 67 -10.14 -9.71 10.71
CA CYS A 67 -9.77 -9.39 12.10
C CYS A 67 -8.31 -8.94 12.25
N ALA A 68 -7.67 -8.57 11.14
CA ALA A 68 -6.30 -8.10 11.13
C ALA A 68 -6.17 -6.74 11.87
N GLY A 69 -5.89 -6.80 13.17
CA GLY A 69 -5.18 -5.71 13.85
C GLY A 69 -3.72 -5.63 13.35
N GLY A 70 -2.91 -4.72 13.92
CA GLY A 70 -1.50 -4.54 13.52
C GLY A 70 -0.68 -5.83 13.41
N GLY A 71 -0.92 -6.82 14.28
CA GLY A 71 -0.19 -8.09 14.26
C GLY A 71 -0.39 -8.96 13.00
N ALA A 72 -1.53 -8.84 12.32
CA ALA A 72 -1.76 -9.62 11.09
C ALA A 72 -1.05 -9.00 9.87
N PHE A 73 -0.85 -7.68 9.86
CA PHE A 73 0.06 -7.04 8.90
C PHE A 73 1.50 -7.50 9.13
N THR A 74 1.96 -7.49 10.38
CA THR A 74 3.30 -7.98 10.73
C THR A 74 3.48 -9.43 10.29
N GLN A 75 2.53 -10.32 10.56
CA GLN A 75 2.61 -11.72 10.15
C GLN A 75 2.64 -11.89 8.62
N ALA A 76 1.84 -11.12 7.87
CA ALA A 76 1.91 -11.17 6.41
C ALA A 76 3.22 -10.61 5.88
N ILE A 77 3.71 -9.50 6.41
CA ILE A 77 5.01 -8.92 6.06
C ILE A 77 6.13 -9.93 6.36
N ASP A 78 6.13 -10.54 7.54
CA ASP A 78 7.14 -11.52 7.96
C ASP A 78 7.12 -12.79 7.10
N ARG A 79 5.93 -13.24 6.69
CA ARG A 79 5.79 -14.35 5.73
C ARG A 79 6.51 -14.04 4.41
N TRP A 80 6.47 -12.79 3.96
CA TRP A 80 7.13 -12.37 2.72
C TRP A 80 8.61 -11.97 2.89
N ARG A 81 9.03 -11.58 4.10
CA ARG A 81 10.45 -11.35 4.46
C ARG A 81 11.21 -12.65 4.74
N SER A 82 10.50 -13.76 4.95
CA SER A 82 11.12 -15.05 5.26
C SER A 82 12.07 -15.48 4.14
N PRO A 83 13.29 -15.97 4.45
CA PRO A 83 14.29 -16.38 3.46
C PRO A 83 13.85 -17.54 2.56
N CYS A 84 12.75 -18.21 2.90
CA CYS A 84 12.11 -19.26 2.10
C CYS A 84 11.05 -18.73 1.12
N SER A 85 10.80 -17.41 1.06
CA SER A 85 9.90 -16.81 0.08
C SER A 85 10.52 -16.95 -1.31
N THR A 86 9.98 -17.87 -2.11
CA THR A 86 10.42 -18.15 -3.49
C THR A 86 9.94 -17.10 -4.49
N LYS A 87 9.14 -16.10 -4.06
CA LYS A 87 8.65 -15.04 -4.96
C LYS A 87 9.70 -13.93 -5.07
N PRO A 88 10.13 -13.54 -6.29
CA PRO A 88 11.12 -12.47 -6.54
C PRO A 88 10.58 -11.05 -6.27
N THR A 89 9.49 -10.91 -5.52
CA THR A 89 8.75 -9.66 -5.30
C THR A 89 8.59 -9.40 -3.82
N GLY A 90 8.98 -8.21 -3.39
CA GLY A 90 8.85 -7.75 -2.01
C GLY A 90 7.51 -7.06 -1.76
N VAL A 91 7.28 -6.70 -0.50
CA VAL A 91 6.14 -5.86 -0.11
C VAL A 91 6.43 -4.41 -0.53
N VAL A 92 5.60 -3.89 -1.43
CA VAL A 92 5.72 -2.50 -1.93
C VAL A 92 4.66 -1.57 -1.37
N GLY A 93 3.73 -2.10 -0.59
CA GLY A 93 2.63 -1.33 -0.04
C GLY A 93 1.48 -2.22 0.42
N TRP A 94 0.32 -1.60 0.55
CA TRP A 94 -0.90 -2.26 0.99
C TRP A 94 -2.13 -1.62 0.35
N TYR A 95 -3.25 -2.30 0.42
CA TYR A 95 -4.53 -1.79 -0.07
C TYR A 95 -5.60 -1.87 1.00
N ARG A 96 -6.59 -0.99 0.87
CA ARG A 96 -7.79 -0.98 1.70
C ARG A 96 -9.01 -0.59 0.87
N SER A 97 -10.12 -1.30 1.08
CA SER A 97 -11.43 -0.82 0.63
C SER A 97 -12.11 -0.04 1.76
N ASN A 98 -12.75 1.06 1.41
CA ASN A 98 -13.57 1.82 2.36
C ASN A 98 -14.93 2.15 1.74
N PRO A 99 -15.90 1.21 1.83
CA PRO A 99 -17.23 1.41 1.30
C PRO A 99 -17.87 2.67 1.91
N GLY A 100 -18.32 3.61 1.08
CA GLY A 100 -19.07 4.81 1.52
C GLY A 100 -18.26 6.03 1.98
N PHE A 101 -16.92 6.01 1.95
CA PHE A 101 -16.06 7.08 2.52
C PHE A 101 -15.13 7.79 1.51
N TYR A 102 -15.46 7.78 0.21
CA TYR A 102 -14.81 8.59 -0.84
C TYR A 102 -13.28 8.52 -0.91
N GLY A 103 -12.67 7.41 -0.49
CA GLY A 103 -11.27 7.12 -0.83
C GLY A 103 -10.28 7.80 0.09
N ARG A 104 -10.73 8.30 1.24
CA ARG A 104 -9.86 8.99 2.20
C ARG A 104 -9.31 8.03 3.26
N PRO A 105 -8.01 8.11 3.59
CA PRO A 105 -7.43 7.43 4.73
C PRO A 105 -8.06 7.95 6.03
N SER A 106 -8.35 7.05 6.97
CA SER A 106 -8.68 7.40 8.35
C SER A 106 -7.42 7.61 9.19
N ASN A 107 -7.55 8.15 10.40
CA ASN A 107 -6.43 8.25 11.34
C ASN A 107 -5.81 6.88 11.67
N HIS A 108 -6.60 5.81 11.62
CA HIS A 108 -6.08 4.45 11.81
C HIS A 108 -5.21 4.02 10.63
N ASP A 109 -5.56 4.41 9.41
CA ASP A 109 -4.76 4.12 8.21
C ASP A 109 -3.39 4.77 8.26
N VAL A 110 -3.28 5.98 8.82
CA VAL A 110 -2.00 6.67 9.00
C VAL A 110 -1.06 5.87 9.90
N VAL A 111 -1.58 5.28 10.97
CA VAL A 111 -0.78 4.45 11.89
C VAL A 111 -0.25 3.21 11.18
N PHE A 112 -1.10 2.53 10.40
CA PHE A 112 -0.66 1.38 9.62
C PHE A 112 0.33 1.78 8.55
N HIS A 113 0.11 2.91 7.88
CA HIS A 113 1.00 3.34 6.80
C HIS A 113 2.43 3.57 7.28
N LYS A 114 2.62 4.11 8.49
CA LYS A 114 3.94 4.25 9.11
C LYS A 114 4.69 2.93 9.25
N VAL A 115 4.00 1.84 9.59
CA VAL A 115 4.63 0.50 9.67
C VAL A 115 5.14 0.05 8.30
N PHE A 116 4.40 0.39 7.23
CA PHE A 116 4.86 0.11 5.88
C PHE A 116 5.99 1.05 5.43
N GLU A 117 5.99 2.31 5.86
CA GLU A 117 7.09 3.26 5.59
C GLU A 117 8.40 2.82 6.26
N GLU A 118 8.35 2.24 7.46
CA GLU A 118 9.53 1.63 8.12
C GLU A 118 10.09 0.45 7.33
N LEU A 119 9.24 -0.31 6.64
CA LEU A 119 9.65 -1.44 5.80
C LEU A 119 10.17 -0.96 4.44
N ASN A 120 9.49 0.00 3.85
CA ASN A 120 9.79 0.57 2.55
C ASN A 120 9.44 2.07 2.57
N PRO A 121 10.42 2.97 2.48
CA PRO A 121 10.16 4.42 2.53
C PRO A 121 9.30 4.92 1.36
N ARG A 122 9.07 4.08 0.35
CA ARG A 122 8.21 4.33 -0.80
C ARG A 122 6.94 3.47 -0.79
N ALA A 123 6.52 3.02 0.39
CA ALA A 123 5.31 2.22 0.53
C ALA A 123 4.10 2.94 -0.07
N ILE A 124 3.31 2.20 -0.85
CA ILE A 124 2.10 2.72 -1.49
C ILE A 124 0.87 2.26 -0.70
N LEU A 125 -0.09 3.17 -0.55
CA LEU A 125 -1.44 2.84 -0.11
C LEU A 125 -2.40 2.92 -1.30
N HIS A 126 -2.89 1.78 -1.78
CA HIS A 126 -3.95 1.73 -2.77
C HIS A 126 -5.32 1.73 -2.08
N TYR A 127 -6.03 2.84 -2.20
CA TYR A 127 -7.36 3.02 -1.61
C TYR A 127 -8.44 2.85 -2.68
N ASN A 128 -9.42 1.97 -2.43
CA ASN A 128 -10.55 1.80 -3.34
C ASN A 128 -11.89 2.11 -2.66
N THR A 129 -12.73 2.89 -3.37
CA THR A 129 -14.13 3.15 -3.05
C THR A 129 -15.01 2.26 -3.90
N TYR A 130 -15.47 1.14 -3.35
CA TYR A 130 -16.64 0.47 -3.92
C TYR A 130 -17.86 1.23 -3.40
N GLY A 131 -18.25 2.27 -4.13
CA GLY A 131 -19.56 2.87 -4.04
C GLY A 131 -20.21 2.69 -5.39
N LEU A 132 -21.34 1.97 -5.42
CA LEU A 132 -22.19 1.67 -6.60
C LEU A 132 -21.78 0.43 -7.42
N LEU A 133 -22.02 -0.75 -6.84
CA LEU A 133 -22.79 -1.79 -7.52
C LEU A 133 -23.95 -2.18 -6.61
#